data_AF-F5LII3-F1
#
_entry.id   AF-F5LII3-F1
#
_cell.length_a   1.000
_cell.length_b   1.000
_cell.length_c   1.000
_cell.angle_alpha   90.00
_cell.angle_beta   90.00
_cell.angle_gamma   90.00
#
_symmetry.space_group_name_H-M   'P 1'
#
loop_
_entity.id
_entity.type
_entity.pdbx_description
1 polymer ?
#
loop_
_entity_poly.entity_id
_entity_poly.type
_entity_poly.pdbx_seq_one_letter_code
_entity_poly.pdbx_strand_id
1 'polypeptide(L)'
;MSANVTEVQISTTKGGKTTCENRYVFVHSNDKVSVAVEIDKKSANEKHLIRLHEELPRIFCDFPLLGTNDFSFPVVVNSPLFNPTEPRDGIPLIQSERSGGDSDENRNRISEAIALYNTMLDYLSSKGYRDLYNIVKISEQSEKYWLDSNWVEQALVQPIKEHIRTTTFIHNSLDEVCSLYDVWGTSSIFIMKDETPEHRRKVWELSNRLMPAMMTRKNEIEHWYNSLWVECRNFGIIDLIKEVEGCGDLETLSNRLGCDSIKWLNDLIILLYHNSSKFIVELGRNPAILPNQCGDFLPLDKIYAENNIGETYKDIAFAIEAEYENVDISGRNVFVIKLKNSNKALSMNFTKDLGSQEAFVKNLVLACFNLQARKHYSDANEDERNDYIGDILGAIGYTIKDQTRRGSSSSGKDSGELDIFVSKDGLPFTVIEAMNLDSLSTSNINKHLDKIFSLLDRKDNS
;
A
#
# COMPACT_ATOMS: atom_id res chain seq x y z
N MET A 1 14.23 23.19 -40.93
CA MET A 1 14.05 21.87 -40.30
C MET A 1 13.06 21.07 -41.13
N SER A 2 13.37 19.81 -41.42
CA SER A 2 12.49 18.90 -42.17
C SER A 2 12.24 17.62 -41.37
N ALA A 3 11.01 17.11 -41.41
CA ALA A 3 10.63 15.84 -40.82
C ALA A 3 10.04 14.96 -41.91
N ASN A 4 10.74 13.89 -42.28
CA ASN A 4 10.35 13.03 -43.40
C ASN A 4 10.48 11.56 -42.99
N VAL A 5 9.64 10.71 -43.57
CA VAL A 5 9.80 9.26 -43.49
C VAL A 5 10.42 8.77 -44.78
N THR A 6 11.61 8.21 -44.69
CA THR A 6 12.31 7.59 -45.80
C THR A 6 12.02 6.09 -45.83
N GLU A 7 11.61 5.58 -46.98
CA GLU A 7 11.49 4.13 -47.21
C GLU A 7 12.82 3.59 -47.75
N VAL A 8 13.32 2.53 -47.14
CA VAL A 8 14.56 1.85 -47.50
C VAL A 8 14.24 0.39 -47.80
N GLN A 9 14.45 -0.02 -49.04
CA GLN A 9 14.29 -1.40 -49.45
C GLN A 9 15.60 -2.15 -49.28
N ILE A 10 15.60 -3.19 -48.45
CA ILE A 10 16.75 -4.06 -48.21
C ILE A 10 16.53 -5.38 -48.92
N SER A 11 17.45 -5.75 -49.81
CA SER A 11 17.46 -7.06 -50.47
C SER A 11 18.63 -7.89 -49.94
N THR A 12 18.33 -9.01 -49.27
CA THR A 12 19.33 -9.95 -48.78
C THR A 12 19.30 -11.21 -49.65
N THR A 13 20.44 -11.63 -50.20
CA THR A 13 20.54 -12.87 -50.99
C THR A 13 21.42 -13.88 -50.26
N LYS A 14 20.86 -15.04 -49.90
CA LYS A 14 21.60 -16.14 -49.26
C LYS A 14 21.25 -17.46 -49.93
N GLY A 15 22.25 -18.18 -50.43
CA GLY A 15 22.06 -19.49 -51.08
C GLY A 15 21.17 -19.47 -52.33
N GLY A 16 21.18 -18.35 -53.09
CA GLY A 16 20.35 -18.19 -54.30
C GLY A 16 18.90 -17.76 -54.04
N LYS A 17 18.48 -17.61 -52.78
CA LYS A 17 17.18 -17.04 -52.41
C LYS A 17 17.36 -15.58 -52.01
N THR A 18 16.65 -14.68 -52.68
CA THR A 18 16.60 -13.25 -52.32
C THR A 18 15.35 -12.98 -51.50
N THR A 19 15.52 -12.37 -50.34
CA THR A 19 14.45 -11.81 -49.52
C THR A 19 14.52 -10.29 -49.60
N CYS A 20 13.40 -9.65 -49.94
CA CYS A 20 13.27 -8.20 -49.91
C CYS A 20 12.43 -7.80 -48.69
N GLU A 21 12.93 -6.84 -47.93
CA GLU A 21 12.27 -6.28 -46.76
C GLU A 21 12.27 -4.76 -46.87
N ASN A 22 11.12 -4.12 -46.64
CA ASN A 22 11.03 -2.67 -46.61
C ASN A 22 11.16 -2.22 -45.16
N ARG A 23 12.11 -1.33 -44.89
CA ARG A 23 12.28 -0.65 -43.60
C ARG A 23 11.96 0.82 -43.76
N TYR A 24 11.35 1.43 -42.76
CA TYR A 24 11.02 2.84 -42.78
C TYR A 24 11.80 3.56 -41.70
N VAL A 25 12.45 4.66 -42.05
CA VAL A 25 13.22 5.48 -41.12
C VAL A 25 12.60 6.86 -41.07
N PHE A 26 12.18 7.27 -39.88
CA PHE A 26 11.79 8.66 -39.64
C PHE A 26 13.07 9.46 -39.35
N VAL A 27 13.30 10.51 -40.15
CA VAL A 27 14.46 11.39 -40.02
C VAL A 27 13.97 12.81 -39.75
N HIS A 28 14.51 13.41 -38.69
CA HIS A 28 14.37 14.83 -38.42
C HIS A 28 15.72 15.52 -38.51
N SER A 29 15.81 16.59 -39.28
CA SER A 29 17.09 17.23 -39.58
C SER A 29 17.02 18.75 -39.70
N ASN A 30 18.15 19.38 -39.42
CA ASN A 30 18.50 20.72 -39.89
C ASN A 30 19.61 20.59 -40.96
N ASP A 31 20.28 21.70 -41.31
CA ASP A 31 21.30 21.71 -42.38
C ASP A 31 22.61 21.01 -42.01
N LYS A 32 22.80 20.68 -40.72
CA LYS A 32 24.07 20.21 -40.14
C LYS A 32 23.97 18.85 -39.48
N VAL A 33 22.83 18.58 -38.83
CA VAL A 33 22.61 17.44 -37.94
C VAL A 33 21.25 16.82 -38.26
N SER A 34 21.17 15.52 -38.08
CA SER A 34 19.97 14.73 -38.22
C SER A 34 19.88 13.69 -37.11
N VAL A 35 18.66 13.39 -36.69
CA VAL A 35 18.33 12.29 -35.79
C VAL A 35 17.37 11.34 -36.49
N ALA A 36 17.50 10.04 -36.21
CA ALA A 36 16.76 9.03 -36.92
C ALA A 36 16.29 7.89 -36.01
N VAL A 37 15.07 7.41 -36.29
CA VAL A 37 14.46 6.25 -35.66
C VAL A 37 13.81 5.37 -36.71
N GLU A 38 13.85 4.07 -36.50
CA GLU A 38 13.15 3.12 -37.36
C GLU A 38 11.68 3.00 -36.94
N ILE A 39 10.80 2.87 -37.93
CA ILE A 39 9.37 2.70 -37.72
C ILE A 39 8.83 1.51 -38.51
N ASP A 40 7.88 0.80 -37.92
CA ASP A 40 7.05 -0.18 -38.60
C ASP A 40 5.74 0.49 -39.03
N LYS A 41 5.43 0.41 -40.32
CA LYS A 41 4.16 0.88 -40.89
C LYS A 41 3.24 -0.31 -41.11
N LYS A 42 2.51 -0.71 -40.08
CA LYS A 42 1.48 -1.77 -40.20
C LYS A 42 0.31 -1.33 -41.08
N SER A 43 -0.05 -0.04 -41.03
CA SER A 43 -1.05 0.57 -41.91
C SER A 43 -0.79 2.07 -42.11
N ALA A 44 -1.61 2.74 -42.93
CA ALA A 44 -1.47 4.19 -43.16
C ALA A 44 -1.55 5.02 -41.86
N ASN A 45 -2.35 4.55 -40.88
CA ASN A 45 -2.62 5.25 -39.63
C ASN A 45 -1.97 4.61 -38.40
N GLU A 46 -1.35 3.44 -38.54
CA GLU A 46 -0.72 2.72 -37.43
C GLU A 46 0.79 2.60 -37.67
N LYS A 47 1.54 3.38 -36.90
CA LYS A 47 3.00 3.48 -36.99
C LYS A 47 3.58 3.17 -35.62
N HIS A 48 4.43 2.16 -35.55
CA HIS A 48 5.11 1.74 -34.33
C HIS A 48 6.57 2.12 -34.40
N LEU A 49 7.12 2.67 -33.32
CA LEU A 49 8.56 2.90 -33.21
C LEU A 49 9.25 1.57 -32.91
N ILE A 50 10.34 1.28 -33.62
CA ILE A 50 11.07 0.02 -33.45
C ILE A 50 12.23 0.26 -32.48
N ARG A 51 12.43 -0.69 -31.55
CA ARG A 51 13.57 -0.69 -30.64
C ARG A 51 14.88 -0.74 -31.44
N LEU A 52 15.80 0.15 -31.10
CA LEU A 52 17.14 0.15 -31.67
C LEU A 52 17.89 -1.12 -31.28
N HIS A 53 18.51 -1.77 -32.27
CA HIS A 53 19.34 -2.95 -32.04
C HIS A 53 20.56 -2.60 -31.17
N GLU A 54 20.98 -3.52 -30.29
CA GLU A 54 22.03 -3.25 -29.28
C GLU A 54 23.42 -3.09 -29.90
N GLU A 55 23.63 -3.64 -31.10
CA GLU A 55 24.87 -3.49 -31.89
C GLU A 55 24.85 -2.30 -32.86
N LEU A 56 23.69 -1.62 -33.03
CA LEU A 56 23.60 -0.50 -33.95
C LEU A 56 24.40 0.69 -33.41
N PRO A 57 25.39 1.21 -34.15
CA PRO A 57 26.08 2.44 -33.78
C PRO A 57 25.09 3.58 -33.50
N ARG A 58 25.35 4.40 -32.49
CA ARG A 58 24.47 5.54 -32.18
C ARG A 58 24.89 6.81 -32.91
N ILE A 59 26.15 6.91 -33.29
CA ILE A 59 26.71 8.09 -33.96
C ILE A 59 27.14 7.72 -35.39
N PHE A 60 26.70 8.53 -36.34
CA PHE A 60 27.05 8.44 -37.74
C PHE A 60 27.66 9.76 -38.21
N CYS A 61 28.63 9.66 -39.12
CA CYS A 61 29.10 10.74 -39.98
C CYS A 61 28.78 10.32 -41.42
N ASP A 62 29.75 10.30 -42.34
CA ASP A 62 29.54 9.67 -43.66
C ASP A 62 29.30 8.14 -43.57
N PHE A 63 29.87 7.54 -42.53
CA PHE A 63 29.77 6.12 -42.20
C PHE A 63 29.47 5.96 -40.70
N PRO A 64 28.90 4.82 -40.27
CA PRO A 64 28.75 4.50 -38.85
C PRO A 64 30.09 4.56 -38.11
N LEU A 65 30.09 5.12 -36.90
CA LEU A 65 31.25 5.09 -36.01
C LEU A 65 31.15 3.86 -35.10
N LEU A 66 32.01 2.86 -35.36
CA LEU A 66 31.95 1.56 -34.68
C LEU A 66 32.29 1.71 -33.19
N GLY A 67 31.57 1.02 -32.31
CA GLY A 67 31.78 1.15 -30.87
C GLY A 67 31.06 2.34 -30.23
N THR A 68 30.13 3.00 -30.96
CA THR A 68 29.23 4.02 -30.41
C THR A 68 27.83 3.49 -30.07
N ASN A 69 27.60 2.18 -30.08
CA ASN A 69 26.29 1.56 -29.88
C ASN A 69 25.72 1.75 -28.45
N ASP A 70 26.58 1.99 -27.49
CA ASP A 70 26.30 2.28 -26.07
C ASP A 70 26.38 3.78 -25.73
N PHE A 71 26.54 4.67 -26.73
CA PHE A 71 26.49 6.11 -26.47
C PHE A 71 25.12 6.51 -25.92
N SER A 72 25.10 7.33 -24.88
CA SER A 72 23.92 7.71 -24.08
C SER A 72 22.95 8.66 -24.80
N PHE A 73 22.61 8.37 -26.04
CA PHE A 73 21.59 9.08 -26.82
C PHE A 73 20.47 8.10 -27.19
N PRO A 74 19.19 8.50 -27.07
CA PRO A 74 18.07 7.58 -27.24
C PRO A 74 17.77 7.16 -28.68
N VAL A 75 18.30 7.89 -29.66
CA VAL A 75 18.08 7.70 -31.10
C VAL A 75 19.38 7.84 -31.88
N VAL A 76 19.41 7.43 -33.15
CA VAL A 76 20.63 7.58 -33.96
C VAL A 76 20.85 9.07 -34.25
N VAL A 77 22.10 9.54 -34.08
CA VAL A 77 22.54 10.89 -34.43
C VAL A 77 23.48 10.83 -35.62
N ASN A 78 23.26 11.69 -36.60
CA ASN A 78 24.09 11.79 -37.78
C ASN A 78 24.45 13.24 -38.11
N SER A 79 25.72 13.49 -38.39
CA SER A 79 26.19 14.76 -38.97
C SER A 79 27.43 14.48 -39.84
N PRO A 80 27.42 14.82 -41.14
CA PRO A 80 28.60 14.69 -42.02
C PRO A 80 29.73 15.64 -41.63
N LEU A 81 29.47 16.54 -40.69
CA LEU A 81 30.39 17.55 -40.18
C LEU A 81 30.89 17.20 -38.77
N PHE A 82 30.66 15.97 -38.28
CA PHE A 82 31.35 15.49 -37.09
C PHE A 82 32.84 15.32 -37.39
N ASN A 83 33.68 15.66 -36.42
CA ASN A 83 35.11 15.38 -36.43
C ASN A 83 35.34 14.05 -35.68
N PRO A 84 35.46 12.89 -36.36
CA PRO A 84 35.65 11.61 -35.68
C PRO A 84 37.07 11.47 -35.13
N THR A 85 37.25 10.54 -34.19
CA THR A 85 38.58 10.06 -33.77
C THR A 85 39.30 9.39 -34.95
N GLU A 86 40.63 9.31 -34.92
CA GLU A 86 41.43 8.62 -35.95
C GLU A 86 41.00 7.16 -36.19
N PRO A 87 40.77 6.31 -35.14
CA PRO A 87 40.21 4.97 -35.33
C PRO A 87 38.73 4.95 -35.77
N ARG A 88 38.06 6.11 -35.86
CA ARG A 88 36.64 6.28 -36.20
C ARG A 88 35.69 5.51 -35.29
N ASP A 89 36.04 5.46 -34.01
CA ASP A 89 35.27 4.78 -32.96
C ASP A 89 34.47 5.73 -32.06
N GLY A 90 34.50 7.03 -32.38
CA GLY A 90 33.84 8.07 -31.59
C GLY A 90 34.05 9.47 -32.15
N ILE A 91 33.59 10.46 -31.38
CA ILE A 91 33.77 11.89 -31.66
C ILE A 91 34.36 12.54 -30.40
N PRO A 92 35.47 13.29 -30.45
CA PRO A 92 35.97 13.97 -29.26
C PRO A 92 34.88 14.87 -28.66
N LEU A 93 34.56 14.64 -27.39
CA LEU A 93 33.67 15.45 -26.55
C LEU A 93 34.37 15.82 -25.22
N ILE A 94 35.69 15.71 -25.16
CA ILE A 94 36.54 16.14 -24.06
C ILE A 94 36.71 17.66 -24.03
N GLN A 95 36.90 18.25 -22.85
CA GLN A 95 37.17 19.68 -22.75
C GLN A 95 38.47 20.01 -23.50
N SER A 96 38.41 20.91 -24.48
CA SER A 96 39.60 21.44 -25.15
C SER A 96 40.21 22.58 -24.32
N GLU A 97 41.55 22.69 -24.36
CA GLU A 97 42.28 23.84 -23.78
C GLU A 97 42.11 25.12 -24.60
N ARG A 98 41.74 24.99 -25.88
CA ARG A 98 41.51 26.10 -26.82
C ARG A 98 40.09 26.03 -27.35
N SER A 99 39.41 27.17 -27.36
CA SER A 99 38.07 27.28 -27.92
C SER A 99 38.09 27.17 -29.46
N GLY A 100 37.06 26.53 -30.01
CA GLY A 100 36.86 26.35 -31.45
C GLY A 100 37.61 25.16 -32.06
N GLY A 101 38.01 24.18 -31.25
CA GLY A 101 38.55 22.91 -31.75
C GLY A 101 37.45 21.89 -32.08
N ASP A 102 37.85 20.76 -32.68
CA ASP A 102 36.98 19.65 -33.08
C ASP A 102 35.96 19.24 -32.00
N SER A 103 36.39 19.23 -30.74
CA SER A 103 35.52 18.89 -29.61
C SER A 103 34.41 19.91 -29.38
N ASP A 104 34.69 21.21 -29.48
CA ASP A 104 33.67 22.24 -29.33
C ASP A 104 32.66 22.18 -30.47
N GLU A 105 33.13 21.92 -31.69
CA GLU A 105 32.23 21.73 -32.84
C GLU A 105 31.33 20.51 -32.65
N ASN A 106 31.89 19.38 -32.23
CA ASN A 106 31.14 18.15 -31.94
C ASN A 106 30.12 18.36 -30.81
N ARG A 107 30.51 19.01 -29.71
CA ARG A 107 29.61 19.36 -28.59
C ARG A 107 28.45 20.26 -29.05
N ASN A 108 28.72 21.24 -29.92
CA ASN A 108 27.69 22.07 -30.53
C ASN A 108 26.73 21.24 -31.39
N ARG A 109 27.21 20.27 -32.18
CA ARG A 109 26.35 19.39 -32.98
C ARG A 109 25.52 18.45 -32.14
N ILE A 110 26.05 17.93 -31.03
CA ILE A 110 25.27 17.16 -30.07
C ILE A 110 24.17 18.03 -29.44
N SER A 111 24.46 19.30 -29.12
CA SER A 111 23.45 20.24 -28.62
C SER A 111 22.34 20.48 -29.65
N GLU A 112 22.68 20.62 -30.93
CA GLU A 112 21.69 20.67 -32.03
C GLU A 112 20.90 19.35 -32.15
N ALA A 113 21.55 18.19 -31.95
CA ALA A 113 20.89 16.89 -31.97
C ALA A 113 19.86 16.74 -30.83
N ILE A 114 20.16 17.25 -29.63
CA ILE A 114 19.22 17.25 -28.48
C ILE A 114 17.97 18.05 -28.85
N ALA A 115 18.12 19.25 -29.41
CA ALA A 115 16.99 20.07 -29.84
C ALA A 115 16.12 19.37 -30.92
N LEU A 116 16.76 18.67 -31.86
CA LEU A 116 16.05 17.86 -32.85
C LEU A 116 15.35 16.65 -32.23
N TYR A 117 15.98 15.96 -31.26
CA TYR A 117 15.36 14.86 -30.55
C TYR A 117 14.10 15.31 -29.80
N ASN A 118 14.18 16.42 -29.07
CA ASN A 118 13.04 16.96 -28.33
C ASN A 118 11.86 17.27 -29.27
N THR A 119 12.15 17.97 -30.38
CA THR A 119 11.15 18.26 -31.42
C THR A 119 10.59 16.99 -32.06
N MET A 120 11.43 15.96 -32.27
CA MET A 120 11.01 14.66 -32.78
C MET A 120 10.06 13.97 -31.80
N LEU A 121 10.38 13.93 -30.51
CA LEU A 121 9.54 13.28 -29.50
C LEU A 121 8.15 13.94 -29.43
N ASP A 122 8.13 15.28 -29.39
CA ASP A 122 6.89 16.07 -29.39
C ASP A 122 6.04 15.79 -30.64
N TYR A 123 6.70 15.77 -31.80
CA TYR A 123 6.04 15.47 -33.07
C TYR A 123 5.45 14.05 -33.08
N LEU A 124 6.24 13.03 -32.72
CA LEU A 124 5.81 11.64 -32.73
C LEU A 124 4.65 11.40 -31.75
N SER A 125 4.71 12.03 -30.56
CA SER A 125 3.60 12.03 -29.60
C SER A 125 2.34 12.66 -30.20
N SER A 126 2.43 13.88 -30.74
CA SER A 126 1.28 14.59 -31.31
C SER A 126 0.65 13.90 -32.54
N LYS A 127 1.42 13.06 -33.23
CA LYS A 127 0.96 12.28 -34.39
C LYS A 127 0.48 10.87 -34.03
N GLY A 128 0.47 10.51 -32.75
CA GLY A 128 -0.05 9.23 -32.27
C GLY A 128 0.80 8.03 -32.70
N TYR A 129 2.11 8.20 -32.83
CA TYR A 129 3.01 7.06 -32.99
C TYR A 129 2.95 6.18 -31.75
N ARG A 130 3.01 4.85 -31.96
CA ARG A 130 2.95 3.87 -30.88
C ARG A 130 4.36 3.47 -30.44
N ASP A 131 4.43 2.87 -29.25
CA ASP A 131 5.65 2.28 -28.68
C ASP A 131 6.78 3.31 -28.43
N LEU A 132 6.42 4.52 -27.98
CA LEU A 132 7.37 5.59 -27.66
C LEU A 132 8.42 5.18 -26.62
N TYR A 133 8.13 4.16 -25.80
CA TYR A 133 9.12 3.55 -24.92
C TYR A 133 10.40 3.08 -25.65
N ASN A 134 10.35 2.85 -26.97
CA ASN A 134 11.51 2.46 -27.76
C ASN A 134 12.50 3.60 -28.07
N ILE A 135 12.14 4.86 -27.83
CA ILE A 135 12.95 6.05 -28.16
C ILE A 135 13.20 6.98 -26.96
N VAL A 136 13.00 6.49 -25.74
CA VAL A 136 13.28 7.21 -24.49
C VAL A 136 14.40 6.56 -23.69
N LYS A 137 14.96 5.45 -24.20
CA LYS A 137 16.02 4.71 -23.50
C LYS A 137 17.35 5.44 -23.59
N ILE A 138 17.85 5.87 -22.44
CA ILE A 138 19.19 6.43 -22.29
C ILE A 138 20.05 5.36 -21.61
N SER A 139 21.01 4.79 -22.34
CA SER A 139 21.94 3.81 -21.78
C SER A 139 22.91 4.48 -20.81
N GLU A 140 23.40 3.72 -19.82
CA GLU A 140 24.54 4.13 -19.00
C GLU A 140 25.77 4.34 -19.89
N GLN A 141 26.45 5.48 -19.71
CA GLN A 141 27.61 5.81 -20.54
C GLN A 141 28.83 5.03 -20.07
N SER A 142 29.33 4.13 -20.92
CA SER A 142 30.63 3.50 -20.70
C SER A 142 31.76 4.52 -20.72
N GLU A 143 32.82 4.28 -19.95
CA GLU A 143 34.03 5.10 -19.97
C GLU A 143 34.70 5.00 -21.34
N LYS A 144 34.96 6.15 -21.97
CA LYS A 144 35.68 6.23 -23.25
C LYS A 144 36.68 7.37 -23.21
N TYR A 145 37.84 7.13 -23.82
CA TYR A 145 38.94 8.10 -23.85
C TYR A 145 38.57 9.44 -24.54
N TRP A 146 37.56 9.42 -25.41
CA TRP A 146 37.06 10.58 -26.14
C TRP A 146 35.87 11.29 -25.47
N LEU A 147 35.43 10.82 -24.30
CA LEU A 147 34.31 11.38 -23.55
C LEU A 147 34.75 12.08 -22.27
N ASP A 148 34.10 13.21 -21.97
CA ASP A 148 34.08 13.83 -20.65
C ASP A 148 32.77 13.43 -19.96
N SER A 149 32.85 12.53 -18.98
CA SER A 149 31.68 11.97 -18.30
C SER A 149 30.82 13.04 -17.61
N ASN A 150 31.43 14.11 -17.08
CA ASN A 150 30.68 15.19 -16.44
C ASN A 150 29.91 15.99 -17.49
N TRP A 151 30.55 16.30 -18.62
CA TRP A 151 29.88 16.99 -19.72
C TRP A 151 28.74 16.14 -20.30
N VAL A 152 28.94 14.84 -20.50
CA VAL A 152 27.87 13.93 -20.98
C VAL A 152 26.70 13.93 -20.03
N GLU A 153 26.93 13.79 -18.72
CA GLU A 153 25.82 13.79 -17.76
C GLU A 153 25.08 15.14 -17.77
N GLN A 154 25.80 16.26 -17.60
CA GLN A 154 25.19 17.57 -17.38
C GLN A 154 24.61 18.22 -18.64
N ALA A 155 25.30 18.10 -19.78
CA ALA A 155 24.94 18.82 -21.01
C ALA A 155 24.22 17.95 -22.04
N LEU A 156 24.28 16.61 -21.91
CA LEU A 156 23.61 15.68 -22.82
C LEU A 156 22.47 14.93 -22.12
N VAL A 157 22.76 14.17 -21.07
CA VAL A 157 21.79 13.26 -20.44
C VAL A 157 20.69 14.03 -19.70
N GLN A 158 21.05 14.98 -18.84
CA GLN A 158 20.08 15.73 -18.02
C GLN A 158 19.06 16.52 -18.86
N PRO A 159 19.45 17.27 -19.93
CA PRO A 159 18.49 17.95 -20.79
C PRO A 159 17.51 17.01 -21.50
N ILE A 160 17.98 15.84 -21.95
CA ILE A 160 17.11 14.83 -22.58
C ILE A 160 16.14 14.25 -21.55
N LYS A 161 16.63 13.90 -20.35
CA LYS A 161 15.79 13.40 -19.25
C LYS A 161 14.70 14.40 -18.90
N GLU A 162 15.03 15.69 -18.79
CA GLU A 162 14.05 16.73 -18.45
C GLU A 162 12.95 16.90 -19.51
N HIS A 163 13.32 16.85 -20.79
CA HIS A 163 12.32 16.88 -21.87
C HIS A 163 11.41 15.64 -21.82
N ILE A 164 11.98 14.44 -21.63
CA ILE A 164 11.20 13.20 -21.46
C ILE A 164 10.26 13.28 -20.24
N ARG A 165 10.70 13.87 -19.12
CA ARG A 165 9.88 13.97 -17.89
C ARG A 165 8.60 14.78 -18.11
N THR A 166 8.69 15.84 -18.90
CA THR A 166 7.63 16.84 -19.08
C THR A 166 6.78 16.63 -20.33
N THR A 167 7.28 15.87 -21.31
CA THR A 167 6.51 15.57 -22.53
C THR A 167 5.31 14.68 -22.19
N THR A 168 4.14 15.02 -22.72
CA THR A 168 2.91 14.24 -22.58
C THR A 168 2.84 13.19 -23.71
N PHE A 169 3.13 11.93 -23.41
CA PHE A 169 3.17 10.85 -24.41
C PHE A 169 2.91 9.44 -23.88
N ILE A 170 2.72 9.26 -22.57
CA ILE A 170 2.45 7.95 -21.96
C ILE A 170 0.94 7.79 -21.83
N HIS A 171 0.41 6.64 -22.22
CA HIS A 171 -1.00 6.33 -22.01
C HIS A 171 -1.18 5.63 -20.67
N ASN A 172 -2.06 6.15 -19.83
CA ASN A 172 -2.47 5.45 -18.62
C ASN A 172 -3.42 4.28 -18.95
N SER A 173 -3.87 3.54 -17.94
CA SER A 173 -4.75 2.39 -18.12
C SER A 173 -6.19 2.76 -18.52
N LEU A 174 -6.54 4.06 -18.45
CA LEU A 174 -7.78 4.64 -18.95
C LEU A 174 -7.62 5.22 -20.37
N ASP A 175 -6.46 5.00 -21.01
CA ASP A 175 -6.10 5.54 -22.32
C ASP A 175 -5.98 7.07 -22.41
N GLU A 176 -5.87 7.76 -21.27
CA GLU A 176 -5.56 9.18 -21.22
C GLU A 176 -4.04 9.38 -21.39
N VAL A 177 -3.65 10.46 -22.07
CA VAL A 177 -2.23 10.77 -22.29
C VAL A 177 -1.73 11.67 -21.18
N CYS A 178 -0.64 11.28 -20.55
CA CYS A 178 0.04 12.02 -19.50
C CYS A 178 1.56 12.10 -19.72
N SER A 179 2.21 13.01 -19.00
CA SER A 179 3.66 13.04 -18.81
C SER A 179 4.09 12.12 -17.67
N LEU A 180 5.40 12.00 -17.44
CA LEU A 180 5.90 11.31 -16.23
C LEU A 180 5.62 12.13 -14.97
N TYR A 181 5.79 13.45 -15.07
CA TYR A 181 5.59 14.40 -13.99
C TYR A 181 4.77 15.60 -14.46
N ASP A 182 3.99 16.17 -13.56
CA ASP A 182 3.28 17.41 -13.81
C ASP A 182 4.19 18.64 -13.65
N VAL A 183 3.60 19.83 -13.86
CA VAL A 183 4.29 21.12 -13.76
C VAL A 183 4.84 21.43 -12.35
N TRP A 184 4.39 20.70 -11.32
CA TRP A 184 4.86 20.83 -9.94
C TRP A 184 5.89 19.77 -9.58
N GLY A 185 6.25 18.88 -10.51
CA GLY A 185 7.19 17.79 -10.28
C GLY A 185 6.56 16.58 -9.56
N THR A 186 5.24 16.51 -9.46
CA THR A 186 4.53 15.35 -8.90
C THR A 186 4.36 14.28 -9.95
N SER A 187 4.55 13.02 -9.59
CA SER A 187 4.37 11.89 -10.53
C SER A 187 2.92 11.82 -11.02
N SER A 188 2.74 11.97 -12.33
CA SER A 188 1.42 11.83 -12.97
C SER A 188 1.11 10.36 -13.30
N ILE A 189 2.16 9.54 -13.43
CA ILE A 189 2.05 8.11 -13.70
C ILE A 189 3.11 7.33 -12.92
N PHE A 190 2.75 6.10 -12.58
CA PHE A 190 3.59 5.19 -11.82
C PHE A 190 4.28 4.18 -12.72
N ILE A 191 5.60 4.12 -12.59
CA ILE A 191 6.44 3.12 -13.24
C ILE A 191 6.83 2.10 -12.17
N MET A 192 6.49 0.84 -12.43
CA MET A 192 6.69 -0.25 -11.48
C MET A 192 8.18 -0.38 -11.13
N LYS A 193 8.51 -0.65 -9.87
CA LYS A 193 9.91 -0.74 -9.38
C LYS A 193 10.30 -2.09 -8.79
N ASP A 194 9.35 -2.98 -8.55
CA ASP A 194 9.65 -4.30 -8.00
C ASP A 194 10.58 -5.09 -8.92
N GLU A 195 11.48 -5.89 -8.35
CA GLU A 195 12.60 -6.50 -9.07
C GLU A 195 12.17 -7.50 -10.14
N THR A 196 11.16 -8.33 -9.84
CA THR A 196 10.73 -9.40 -10.73
C THR A 196 9.54 -8.97 -11.58
N PRO A 197 9.48 -9.38 -12.87
CA PRO A 197 8.31 -9.11 -13.73
C PRO A 197 6.99 -9.62 -13.14
N GLU A 198 7.04 -10.71 -12.39
CA GLU A 198 5.84 -11.27 -11.75
C GLU A 198 5.33 -10.39 -10.60
N HIS A 199 6.23 -9.85 -9.76
CA HIS A 199 5.85 -8.90 -8.72
C HIS A 199 5.30 -7.62 -9.33
N ARG A 200 5.98 -7.04 -10.32
CA ARG A 200 5.48 -5.83 -11.03
C ARG A 200 4.08 -6.03 -11.57
N ARG A 201 3.81 -7.18 -12.19
CA ARG A 201 2.47 -7.51 -12.72
C ARG A 201 1.42 -7.60 -11.62
N LYS A 202 1.68 -8.33 -10.53
CA LYS A 202 0.73 -8.51 -9.43
C LYS A 202 0.45 -7.20 -8.69
N VAL A 203 1.49 -6.42 -8.42
CA VAL A 203 1.36 -5.07 -7.84
C VAL A 203 0.53 -4.20 -8.77
N TRP A 204 0.88 -4.13 -10.06
CA TRP A 204 0.10 -3.37 -11.05
C TRP A 204 -1.38 -3.79 -11.08
N GLU A 205 -1.69 -5.10 -11.06
CA GLU A 205 -3.06 -5.61 -11.08
C GLU A 205 -3.88 -5.13 -9.88
N LEU A 206 -3.28 -5.13 -8.69
CA LEU A 206 -3.90 -4.65 -7.47
C LEU A 206 -4.06 -3.12 -7.50
N SER A 207 -2.99 -2.40 -7.81
CA SER A 207 -2.96 -0.93 -7.77
C SER A 207 -3.82 -0.29 -8.86
N ASN A 208 -3.93 -0.91 -10.04
CA ASN A 208 -4.79 -0.44 -11.12
C ASN A 208 -6.28 -0.43 -10.75
N ARG A 209 -6.70 -1.21 -9.75
CA ARG A 209 -8.07 -1.13 -9.22
C ARG A 209 -8.31 0.11 -8.36
N LEU A 210 -7.27 0.58 -7.65
CA LEU A 210 -7.36 1.74 -6.76
C LEU A 210 -7.16 3.07 -7.47
N MET A 211 -6.30 3.08 -8.49
CA MET A 211 -5.80 4.31 -9.12
C MET A 211 -5.44 4.08 -10.60
N PRO A 212 -6.41 3.69 -11.45
CA PRO A 212 -6.15 3.38 -12.85
C PRO A 212 -5.54 4.57 -13.61
N ALA A 213 -5.97 5.79 -13.30
CA ALA A 213 -5.47 7.01 -13.95
C ALA A 213 -3.95 7.22 -13.78
N MET A 214 -3.34 6.62 -12.76
CA MET A 214 -1.89 6.72 -12.47
C MET A 214 -1.12 5.48 -12.92
N MET A 215 -1.75 4.47 -13.53
CA MET A 215 -1.07 3.25 -13.95
C MET A 215 -0.82 3.23 -15.45
N THR A 216 0.32 2.72 -15.88
CA THR A 216 0.59 2.42 -17.30
C THR A 216 -0.34 1.33 -17.83
N ARG A 217 -0.43 1.17 -19.16
CA ARG A 217 -1.12 0.01 -19.73
C ARG A 217 -0.47 -1.31 -19.33
N LYS A 218 -1.30 -2.35 -19.13
CA LYS A 218 -0.85 -3.67 -18.67
C LYS A 218 0.24 -4.30 -19.53
N ASN A 219 0.13 -4.17 -20.85
CA ASN A 219 1.08 -4.72 -21.82
C ASN A 219 2.36 -3.88 -21.95
N GLU A 220 2.43 -2.70 -21.33
CA GLU A 220 3.56 -1.78 -21.42
C GLU A 220 4.43 -1.75 -20.14
N ILE A 221 4.02 -2.43 -19.06
CA ILE A 221 4.72 -2.44 -17.76
C ILE A 221 6.23 -2.70 -17.93
N GLU A 222 6.56 -3.78 -18.64
CA GLU A 222 7.95 -4.21 -18.86
C GLU A 222 8.69 -3.31 -19.83
N HIS A 223 7.99 -2.70 -20.77
CA HIS A 223 8.59 -1.78 -21.72
C HIS A 223 9.03 -0.50 -21.01
N TRP A 224 8.15 0.11 -20.21
CA TRP A 224 8.50 1.31 -19.43
C TRP A 224 9.57 1.03 -18.36
N TYR A 225 9.50 -0.12 -17.68
CA TYR A 225 10.52 -0.53 -16.71
C TYR A 225 11.93 -0.57 -17.32
N ASN A 226 12.06 -1.11 -18.54
CA ASN A 226 13.34 -1.33 -19.21
C ASN A 226 13.85 -0.12 -20.01
N SER A 227 12.96 0.80 -20.37
CA SER A 227 13.30 1.98 -21.17
C SER A 227 13.64 3.20 -20.32
N LEU A 228 13.02 3.37 -19.16
CA LEU A 228 13.28 4.52 -18.29
C LEU A 228 14.41 4.22 -17.29
N TRP A 229 15.07 5.29 -16.83
CA TRP A 229 16.12 5.20 -15.82
C TRP A 229 15.54 4.87 -14.44
N VAL A 230 16.40 4.41 -13.52
CA VAL A 230 15.99 3.82 -12.23
C VAL A 230 15.15 4.79 -11.41
N GLU A 231 15.47 6.08 -11.44
CA GLU A 231 14.81 7.13 -10.68
C GLU A 231 13.37 7.40 -11.14
N CYS A 232 12.98 6.96 -12.35
CA CYS A 232 11.58 6.97 -12.78
C CYS A 232 10.76 5.85 -12.16
N ARG A 233 11.39 4.76 -11.69
CA ARG A 233 10.72 3.60 -11.09
C ARG A 233 10.30 3.93 -9.66
N ASN A 234 9.10 4.48 -9.54
CA ASN A 234 8.64 5.16 -8.33
C ASN A 234 7.59 4.37 -7.52
N PHE A 235 7.03 3.28 -8.05
CA PHE A 235 5.92 2.58 -7.40
C PHE A 235 6.11 1.06 -7.35
N GLY A 236 5.90 0.45 -6.19
CA GLY A 236 5.95 -1.00 -5.99
C GLY A 236 5.08 -1.44 -4.82
N ILE A 237 5.30 -2.65 -4.32
CA ILE A 237 4.46 -3.21 -3.24
C ILE A 237 4.44 -2.34 -1.98
N ILE A 238 5.58 -1.75 -1.61
CA ILE A 238 5.72 -0.90 -0.42
C ILE A 238 4.87 0.37 -0.56
N ASP A 239 4.81 0.96 -1.75
CA ASP A 239 4.01 2.17 -1.99
C ASP A 239 2.53 1.82 -2.01
N LEU A 240 2.15 0.67 -2.62
CA LEU A 240 0.78 0.15 -2.55
C LEU A 240 0.33 -0.08 -1.11
N ILE A 241 1.19 -0.62 -0.25
CA ILE A 241 0.89 -0.79 1.18
C ILE A 241 0.62 0.55 1.83
N LYS A 242 1.47 1.56 1.61
CA LYS A 242 1.26 2.91 2.16
C LYS A 242 -0.05 3.54 1.68
N GLU A 243 -0.44 3.30 0.43
CA GLU A 243 -1.72 3.76 -0.12
C GLU A 243 -2.92 3.10 0.57
N VAL A 244 -2.82 1.82 0.91
CA VAL A 244 -3.85 1.10 1.67
C VAL A 244 -3.89 1.57 3.12
N GLU A 245 -2.74 1.74 3.77
CA GLU A 245 -2.65 2.30 5.12
C GLU A 245 -3.27 3.70 5.20
N GLY A 246 -3.08 4.51 4.14
CA GLY A 246 -3.68 5.83 4.02
C GLY A 246 -5.21 5.82 3.95
N CYS A 247 -5.85 4.67 3.65
CA CYS A 247 -7.30 4.53 3.73
C CYS A 247 -7.80 4.43 5.17
N GLY A 248 -6.97 3.98 6.12
CA GLY A 248 -7.30 3.85 7.54
C GLY A 248 -8.20 2.67 7.90
N ASP A 249 -9.19 2.35 7.07
CA ASP A 249 -10.18 1.31 7.33
C ASP A 249 -10.68 0.60 6.05
N LEU A 250 -11.33 -0.54 6.25
CA LEU A 250 -11.87 -1.40 5.21
C LEU A 250 -13.03 -0.77 4.44
N GLU A 251 -13.83 0.09 5.09
CA GLU A 251 -14.96 0.77 4.45
C GLU A 251 -14.46 1.76 3.38
N THR A 252 -13.49 2.60 3.75
CA THR A 252 -12.82 3.55 2.87
C THR A 252 -12.13 2.83 1.71
N LEU A 253 -11.43 1.72 1.98
CA LEU A 253 -10.83 0.89 0.94
C LEU A 253 -11.89 0.31 -0.02
N SER A 254 -12.99 -0.21 0.53
CA SER A 254 -14.10 -0.79 -0.25
C SER A 254 -14.73 0.23 -1.19
N ASN A 255 -14.99 1.44 -0.67
CA ASN A 255 -15.55 2.55 -1.43
C ASN A 255 -14.65 2.97 -2.61
N ARG A 256 -13.31 2.92 -2.44
CA ARG A 256 -12.35 3.20 -3.52
C ARG A 256 -12.27 2.10 -4.58
N LEU A 257 -12.34 0.83 -4.16
CA LEU A 257 -12.17 -0.32 -5.05
C LEU A 257 -13.41 -0.61 -5.91
N GLY A 258 -14.61 -0.45 -5.35
CA GLY A 258 -15.86 -0.84 -6.01
C GLY A 258 -15.95 -2.36 -6.30
N CYS A 259 -15.20 -3.19 -5.59
CA CYS A 259 -15.19 -4.64 -5.72
C CYS A 259 -15.08 -5.33 -4.34
N ASP A 260 -14.93 -6.66 -4.33
CA ASP A 260 -14.70 -7.44 -3.10
C ASP A 260 -13.35 -7.05 -2.47
N SER A 261 -13.40 -6.11 -1.52
CA SER A 261 -12.25 -5.55 -0.84
C SER A 261 -11.52 -6.56 0.02
N ILE A 262 -12.23 -7.53 0.62
CA ILE A 262 -11.64 -8.58 1.45
C ILE A 262 -10.81 -9.51 0.58
N LYS A 263 -11.35 -9.96 -0.56
CA LYS A 263 -10.59 -10.77 -1.51
C LYS A 263 -9.37 -10.03 -2.04
N TRP A 264 -9.55 -8.78 -2.45
CA TRP A 264 -8.44 -7.94 -2.94
C TRP A 264 -7.35 -7.77 -1.87
N LEU A 265 -7.75 -7.53 -0.62
CA LEU A 265 -6.82 -7.35 0.49
C LEU A 265 -6.08 -8.65 0.81
N ASN A 266 -6.77 -9.79 0.76
CA ASN A 266 -6.13 -11.10 0.88
C ASN A 266 -5.08 -11.33 -0.21
N ASP A 267 -5.35 -10.95 -1.46
CA ASP A 267 -4.37 -11.06 -2.55
C ASP A 267 -3.12 -10.19 -2.28
N LEU A 268 -3.30 -8.99 -1.72
CA LEU A 268 -2.19 -8.12 -1.29
C LEU A 268 -1.39 -8.74 -0.12
N ILE A 269 -2.07 -9.24 0.90
CA ILE A 269 -1.45 -9.90 2.07
C ILE A 269 -0.65 -11.13 1.61
N ILE A 270 -1.22 -11.95 0.74
CA ILE A 270 -0.54 -13.11 0.15
C ILE A 270 0.72 -12.65 -0.58
N LEU A 271 0.64 -11.61 -1.42
CA LEU A 271 1.79 -11.08 -2.16
C LEU A 271 2.92 -10.60 -1.23
N LEU A 272 2.56 -9.93 -0.13
CA LEU A 272 3.49 -9.45 0.89
C LEU A 272 4.15 -10.61 1.65
N TYR A 273 3.36 -11.53 2.20
CA TYR A 273 3.86 -12.58 3.11
C TYR A 273 4.44 -13.80 2.41
N HIS A 274 4.09 -14.07 1.14
CA HIS A 274 4.81 -15.08 0.34
C HIS A 274 6.28 -14.70 0.09
N ASN A 275 6.64 -13.42 0.23
CA ASN A 275 8.00 -12.88 0.05
C ASN A 275 8.57 -12.30 1.37
N SER A 276 8.05 -12.78 2.50
CA SER A 276 7.92 -12.09 3.80
C SER A 276 9.17 -11.44 4.42
N SER A 277 10.39 -11.88 4.15
CA SER A 277 11.55 -11.27 4.83
C SER A 277 12.00 -9.95 4.21
N LYS A 278 11.91 -9.78 2.89
CA LYS A 278 12.53 -8.63 2.23
C LYS A 278 11.72 -7.33 2.39
N PHE A 279 10.42 -7.39 2.10
CA PHE A 279 9.56 -6.20 2.13
C PHE A 279 9.29 -5.69 3.56
N ILE A 280 9.16 -6.60 4.53
CA ILE A 280 8.98 -6.20 5.92
C ILE A 280 10.26 -5.56 6.47
N VAL A 281 11.44 -6.07 6.09
CA VAL A 281 12.73 -5.44 6.42
C VAL A 281 12.85 -4.05 5.79
N GLU A 282 12.46 -3.90 4.52
CA GLU A 282 12.47 -2.60 3.84
C GLU A 282 11.49 -1.59 4.47
N LEU A 283 10.30 -2.04 4.88
CA LEU A 283 9.32 -1.20 5.57
C LEU A 283 9.77 -0.84 7.00
N GLY A 284 10.59 -1.68 7.63
CA GLY A 284 11.11 -1.50 9.00
C GLY A 284 10.07 -1.69 10.10
N ARG A 285 8.85 -2.12 9.75
CA ARG A 285 7.73 -2.34 10.68
C ARG A 285 6.69 -3.27 10.06
N ASN A 286 5.78 -3.78 10.88
CA ASN A 286 4.58 -4.41 10.36
C ASN A 286 3.66 -3.38 9.68
N PRO A 287 3.11 -3.68 8.50
CA PRO A 287 2.14 -2.81 7.85
C PRO A 287 0.79 -2.87 8.55
N ALA A 288 0.16 -1.72 8.71
CA ALA A 288 -1.17 -1.54 9.27
C ALA A 288 -2.23 -1.68 8.17
N ILE A 289 -2.40 -2.90 7.65
CA ILE A 289 -3.32 -3.20 6.54
C ILE A 289 -4.30 -4.33 6.91
N LEU A 290 -4.25 -4.83 8.14
CA LEU A 290 -5.07 -5.94 8.58
C LEU A 290 -6.29 -5.38 9.35
N PRO A 291 -7.53 -5.62 8.89
CA PRO A 291 -8.70 -5.05 9.52
C PRO A 291 -8.98 -5.75 10.86
N ASN A 292 -9.30 -4.96 11.89
CA ASN A 292 -9.91 -5.45 13.12
C ASN A 292 -11.40 -5.77 12.89
N GLN A 293 -12.14 -6.18 13.94
CA GLN A 293 -13.57 -6.47 13.84
C GLN A 293 -14.44 -5.24 13.47
N CYS A 294 -13.93 -4.03 13.71
CA CYS A 294 -14.57 -2.77 13.31
C CYS A 294 -14.20 -2.35 11.88
N GLY A 295 -13.27 -3.06 11.22
CA GLY A 295 -12.74 -2.71 9.90
C GLY A 295 -11.53 -1.78 9.92
N ASP A 296 -11.09 -1.28 11.08
CA ASP A 296 -9.91 -0.41 11.17
C ASP A 296 -8.64 -1.19 10.88
N PHE A 297 -7.75 -0.63 10.08
CA PHE A 297 -6.49 -1.29 9.77
C PHE A 297 -5.47 -1.16 10.90
N LEU A 298 -4.96 -2.31 11.34
CA LEU A 298 -3.96 -2.44 12.40
C LEU A 298 -2.76 -3.25 11.90
N PRO A 299 -1.57 -3.04 12.49
CA PRO A 299 -0.42 -3.88 12.23
C PRO A 299 -0.59 -5.24 12.93
N LEU A 300 0.10 -6.26 12.40
CA LEU A 300 -0.01 -7.65 12.86
C LEU A 300 0.20 -7.81 14.38
N ASP A 301 1.13 -7.06 14.97
CA ASP A 301 1.44 -7.10 16.41
C ASP A 301 0.37 -6.46 17.31
N LYS A 302 -0.62 -5.77 16.72
CA LYS A 302 -1.75 -5.15 17.44
C LYS A 302 -3.07 -5.88 17.19
N ILE A 303 -3.05 -6.99 16.46
CA ILE A 303 -4.22 -7.82 16.21
C ILE A 303 -4.20 -9.00 17.16
N TYR A 304 -5.32 -9.18 17.86
CA TYR A 304 -5.53 -10.26 18.81
C TYR A 304 -6.44 -11.30 18.18
N ALA A 305 -6.04 -12.57 18.22
CA ALA A 305 -6.90 -13.66 17.81
C ALA A 305 -8.05 -13.84 18.82
N GLU A 306 -9.27 -14.05 18.32
CA GLU A 306 -10.48 -14.14 19.13
C GLU A 306 -10.53 -15.44 19.96
N ASN A 307 -10.81 -15.33 21.26
CA ASN A 307 -10.98 -16.46 22.19
C ASN A 307 -12.46 -16.89 22.33
N ASN A 308 -13.18 -17.09 21.21
CA ASN A 308 -14.56 -17.64 21.21
C ASN A 308 -15.55 -16.88 22.11
N ILE A 309 -15.59 -15.55 22.01
CA ILE A 309 -16.53 -14.76 22.80
C ILE A 309 -17.85 -14.60 22.01
N GLY A 310 -18.98 -14.89 22.65
CA GLY A 310 -20.31 -14.74 22.04
C GLY A 310 -20.64 -13.30 21.60
N GLU A 311 -21.41 -13.17 20.52
CA GLU A 311 -21.70 -11.90 19.85
C GLU A 311 -22.34 -10.85 20.78
N THR A 312 -23.19 -11.29 21.73
CA THR A 312 -23.81 -10.44 22.74
C THR A 312 -22.79 -9.66 23.57
N TYR A 313 -21.63 -10.26 23.87
CA TYR A 313 -20.59 -9.62 24.67
C TYR A 313 -19.80 -8.60 23.85
N LYS A 314 -19.72 -8.77 22.52
CA LYS A 314 -19.10 -7.79 21.60
C LYS A 314 -19.95 -6.53 21.49
N ASP A 315 -21.27 -6.69 21.33
CA ASP A 315 -22.20 -5.55 21.32
C ASP A 315 -22.09 -4.74 22.62
N ILE A 316 -21.96 -5.43 23.75
CA ILE A 316 -21.74 -4.82 25.05
C ILE A 316 -20.40 -4.07 25.04
N ALA A 317 -19.26 -4.71 24.76
CA ALA A 317 -17.95 -4.05 24.77
C ALA A 317 -17.77 -2.93 23.74
N PHE A 318 -18.47 -2.95 22.62
CA PHE A 318 -18.46 -1.88 21.62
C PHE A 318 -19.26 -0.66 22.10
N ALA A 319 -20.39 -0.90 22.76
CA ALA A 319 -21.29 0.13 23.22
C ALA A 319 -20.71 0.93 24.41
N ILE A 320 -19.85 0.31 25.22
CA ILE A 320 -19.34 0.84 26.49
C ILE A 320 -17.86 0.51 26.68
N GLU A 321 -17.13 1.33 27.43
CA GLU A 321 -15.74 1.04 27.81
C GLU A 321 -15.67 -0.05 28.90
N ALA A 322 -16.24 -1.21 28.60
CA ALA A 322 -16.22 -2.40 29.45
C ALA A 322 -15.12 -3.35 28.98
N GLU A 323 -14.23 -3.71 29.90
CA GLU A 323 -13.32 -4.84 29.74
C GLU A 323 -14.01 -6.06 30.36
N TYR A 324 -14.07 -7.15 29.60
CA TYR A 324 -14.67 -8.41 30.05
C TYR A 324 -13.70 -9.56 29.85
N GLU A 325 -13.72 -10.51 30.78
CA GLU A 325 -12.99 -11.77 30.66
C GLU A 325 -13.86 -12.89 31.21
N ASN A 326 -13.90 -14.01 30.50
CA ASN A 326 -14.54 -15.23 30.98
C ASN A 326 -13.45 -16.27 31.23
N VAL A 327 -13.35 -16.72 32.47
CA VAL A 327 -12.34 -17.68 32.90
C VAL A 327 -13.05 -18.92 33.43
N ASP A 328 -12.69 -20.09 32.90
CA ASP A 328 -13.06 -21.34 33.54
C ASP A 328 -12.11 -21.59 34.72
N ILE A 329 -12.67 -21.60 35.93
CA ILE A 329 -11.96 -21.95 37.16
C ILE A 329 -12.62 -23.18 37.75
N SER A 330 -11.95 -24.33 37.62
CA SER A 330 -12.40 -25.62 38.17
C SER A 330 -13.77 -26.09 37.64
N GLY A 331 -14.05 -25.90 36.35
CA GLY A 331 -15.32 -26.29 35.71
C GLY A 331 -16.45 -25.29 35.96
N ARG A 332 -16.12 -24.06 36.38
CA ARG A 332 -17.07 -22.99 36.71
C ARG A 332 -16.73 -21.76 35.87
N ASN A 333 -17.72 -21.23 35.18
CA ASN A 333 -17.58 -20.00 34.41
C ASN A 333 -17.58 -18.80 35.36
N VAL A 334 -16.43 -18.11 35.45
CA VAL A 334 -16.27 -16.88 36.22
C VAL A 334 -16.16 -15.71 35.24
N PHE A 335 -17.09 -14.78 35.34
CA PHE A 335 -17.10 -13.56 34.54
C PHE A 335 -16.48 -12.41 35.34
N VAL A 336 -15.40 -11.85 34.81
CA VAL A 336 -14.78 -10.63 35.33
C VAL A 336 -15.25 -9.48 34.43
N ILE A 337 -15.97 -8.52 35.02
CA ILE A 337 -16.50 -7.36 34.31
C ILE A 337 -15.95 -6.11 34.95
N LYS A 338 -15.16 -5.35 34.18
CA LYS A 338 -14.62 -4.05 34.60
C LYS A 338 -15.29 -2.95 33.80
N LEU A 339 -16.03 -2.10 34.50
CA LEU A 339 -16.73 -0.96 33.92
C LEU A 339 -15.97 0.33 34.23
N LYS A 340 -15.61 1.08 33.18
CA LYS A 340 -15.07 2.45 33.33
C LYS A 340 -16.21 3.45 33.32
N ASN A 341 -16.04 4.54 34.07
CA ASN A 341 -17.00 5.65 34.09
C ASN A 341 -17.17 6.21 32.67
N SER A 342 -18.40 6.22 32.15
CA SER A 342 -18.68 6.64 30.78
C SER A 342 -19.78 7.69 30.72
N ASN A 343 -19.55 8.76 29.96
CA ASN A 343 -20.54 9.81 29.67
C ASN A 343 -21.43 9.48 28.45
N LYS A 344 -21.28 8.29 27.86
CA LYS A 344 -22.05 7.90 26.67
C LYS A 344 -23.50 7.57 27.06
N ALA A 345 -24.47 8.25 26.45
CA ALA A 345 -25.87 7.88 26.55
C ALA A 345 -26.15 6.66 25.66
N LEU A 346 -26.59 5.56 26.26
CA LEU A 346 -26.94 4.34 25.54
C LEU A 346 -28.44 4.25 25.24
N SER A 347 -28.76 3.74 24.04
CA SER A 347 -30.09 3.31 23.63
C SER A 347 -30.25 1.79 23.76
N MET A 348 -29.68 1.18 24.80
CA MET A 348 -29.89 -0.25 25.09
C MET A 348 -31.09 -0.44 26.02
N ASN A 349 -31.97 -1.38 25.65
CA ASN A 349 -33.11 -1.77 26.48
C ASN A 349 -32.79 -3.05 27.27
N PHE A 350 -33.32 -3.12 28.49
CA PHE A 350 -33.36 -4.38 29.23
C PHE A 350 -34.08 -5.46 28.41
N THR A 351 -33.55 -6.67 28.44
CA THR A 351 -34.18 -7.83 27.82
C THR A 351 -35.04 -8.57 28.85
N LYS A 352 -36.18 -9.10 28.40
CA LYS A 352 -37.05 -9.99 29.19
C LYS A 352 -36.64 -11.47 29.09
N ASP A 353 -35.59 -11.78 28.34
CA ASP A 353 -34.98 -13.10 28.41
C ASP A 353 -34.24 -13.25 29.74
N LEU A 354 -34.91 -13.85 30.73
CA LEU A 354 -34.31 -14.18 32.02
C LEU A 354 -33.67 -15.59 32.01
N GLY A 355 -33.57 -16.19 30.82
CA GLY A 355 -33.19 -17.57 30.58
C GLY A 355 -31.69 -17.80 30.48
N SER A 356 -31.02 -16.95 29.72
CA SER A 356 -29.63 -17.14 29.31
C SER A 356 -28.64 -16.35 30.18
N GLN A 357 -27.41 -16.90 30.31
CA GLN A 357 -26.30 -16.22 30.98
C GLN A 357 -25.95 -14.91 30.26
N GLU A 358 -25.98 -14.90 28.92
CA GLU A 358 -25.74 -13.72 28.09
C GLU A 358 -26.74 -12.59 28.38
N ALA A 359 -28.03 -12.92 28.43
CA ALA A 359 -29.07 -11.93 28.73
C ALA A 359 -28.95 -11.39 30.16
N PHE A 360 -28.55 -12.23 31.12
CA PHE A 360 -28.26 -11.78 32.48
C PHE A 360 -27.10 -10.80 32.52
N VAL A 361 -25.97 -11.12 31.89
CA VAL A 361 -24.80 -10.22 31.85
C VAL A 361 -25.18 -8.88 31.18
N LYS A 362 -25.95 -8.92 30.09
CA LYS A 362 -26.47 -7.71 29.43
C LYS A 362 -27.30 -6.83 30.39
N ASN A 363 -28.25 -7.44 31.11
CA ASN A 363 -29.10 -6.74 32.08
C ASN A 363 -28.28 -6.20 33.27
N LEU A 364 -27.32 -6.96 33.77
CA LEU A 364 -26.40 -6.55 34.85
C LEU A 364 -25.59 -5.33 34.45
N VAL A 365 -24.97 -5.37 33.27
CA VAL A 365 -24.18 -4.26 32.76
C VAL A 365 -25.05 -3.01 32.61
N LEU A 366 -26.26 -3.13 32.04
CA LEU A 366 -27.18 -2.00 31.90
C LEU A 366 -27.64 -1.43 33.26
N ALA A 367 -27.80 -2.27 34.29
CA ALA A 367 -28.07 -1.80 35.66
C ALA A 367 -26.90 -0.94 36.19
N CYS A 368 -25.65 -1.39 35.98
CA CYS A 368 -24.46 -0.63 36.34
C CYS A 368 -24.33 0.70 35.57
N PHE A 369 -24.78 0.78 34.31
CA PHE A 369 -24.83 2.05 33.57
C PHE A 369 -25.87 3.01 34.15
N ASN A 370 -27.07 2.50 34.43
CA ASN A 370 -28.11 3.32 35.03
C ASN A 370 -27.71 3.84 36.42
N LEU A 371 -26.86 3.10 37.15
CA LEU A 371 -26.26 3.55 38.40
C LEU A 371 -25.30 4.73 38.16
N GLN A 372 -24.38 4.59 37.21
CA GLN A 372 -23.37 5.62 36.89
C GLN A 372 -23.98 6.93 36.39
N ALA A 373 -25.10 6.88 35.67
CA ALA A 373 -25.81 8.07 35.20
C ALA A 373 -26.39 8.93 36.33
N ARG A 374 -26.44 8.40 37.56
CA ARG A 374 -27.00 9.09 38.73
C ARG A 374 -25.88 9.63 39.60
N LYS A 375 -25.76 10.96 39.62
CA LYS A 375 -24.77 11.69 40.45
C LYS A 375 -24.79 11.29 41.93
N HIS A 376 -25.94 10.87 42.46
CA HIS A 376 -26.06 10.40 43.84
C HIS A 376 -25.14 9.20 44.16
N TYR A 377 -24.94 8.28 43.20
CA TYR A 377 -24.15 7.08 43.42
C TYR A 377 -22.65 7.26 43.13
N SER A 378 -22.23 8.44 42.66
CA SER A 378 -20.82 8.72 42.33
C SER A 378 -19.88 8.58 43.54
N ASP A 379 -20.36 8.92 44.75
CA ASP A 379 -19.61 8.81 46.01
C ASP A 379 -20.24 7.79 46.98
N ALA A 380 -21.25 7.02 46.52
CA ALA A 380 -21.93 6.02 47.33
C ALA A 380 -20.99 4.84 47.67
N ASN A 381 -21.21 4.25 48.84
CA ASN A 381 -20.47 3.06 49.26
C ASN A 381 -20.87 1.82 48.42
N GLU A 382 -20.14 0.72 48.59
CA GLU A 382 -20.36 -0.52 47.85
C GLU A 382 -21.78 -1.08 48.07
N ASP A 383 -22.26 -1.10 49.33
CA ASP A 383 -23.57 -1.62 49.70
C ASP A 383 -24.71 -0.83 49.02
N GLU A 384 -24.65 0.51 49.06
CA GLU A 384 -25.65 1.38 48.41
C GLU A 384 -25.71 1.17 46.89
N ARG A 385 -24.56 0.85 46.27
CA ARG A 385 -24.48 0.55 44.84
C ARG A 385 -25.05 -0.84 44.54
N ASN A 386 -24.76 -1.81 45.39
CA ASN A 386 -25.26 -3.18 45.27
C ASN A 386 -26.78 -3.24 45.43
N ASP A 387 -27.34 -2.50 46.39
CA ASP A 387 -28.78 -2.35 46.58
C ASP A 387 -29.46 -1.83 45.32
N TYR A 388 -28.90 -0.78 44.71
CA TYR A 388 -29.44 -0.24 43.46
C TYR A 388 -29.40 -1.25 42.32
N ILE A 389 -28.29 -1.96 42.15
CA ILE A 389 -28.16 -2.99 41.11
C ILE A 389 -29.19 -4.12 41.36
N GLY A 390 -29.33 -4.55 42.62
CA GLY A 390 -30.31 -5.53 43.04
C GLY A 390 -31.75 -5.10 42.72
N ASP A 391 -32.13 -3.87 43.07
CA ASP A 391 -33.46 -3.32 42.79
C ASP A 391 -33.78 -3.29 41.30
N ILE A 392 -32.82 -2.88 40.47
CA ILE A 392 -32.98 -2.84 39.02
C ILE A 392 -33.15 -4.25 38.46
N LEU A 393 -32.31 -5.21 38.86
CA LEU A 393 -32.43 -6.61 38.44
C LEU A 393 -33.76 -7.24 38.92
N GLY A 394 -34.19 -6.92 40.14
CA GLY A 394 -35.47 -7.32 40.69
C GLY A 394 -36.65 -6.78 39.86
N ALA A 395 -36.60 -5.50 39.50
CA ALA A 395 -37.63 -4.85 38.68
C ALA A 395 -37.73 -5.45 37.26
N ILE A 396 -36.62 -5.98 36.72
CA ILE A 396 -36.58 -6.67 35.42
C ILE A 396 -37.21 -8.07 35.51
N GLY A 397 -37.26 -8.66 36.70
CA GLY A 397 -37.92 -9.93 36.99
C GLY A 397 -37.00 -11.02 37.56
N TYR A 398 -35.73 -10.72 37.87
CA TYR A 398 -34.86 -11.67 38.58
C TYR A 398 -35.25 -11.78 40.05
N THR A 399 -35.14 -12.97 40.64
CA THR A 399 -35.34 -13.14 42.09
C THR A 399 -34.03 -12.89 42.82
N ILE A 400 -33.88 -11.65 43.29
CA ILE A 400 -32.74 -11.21 44.09
C ILE A 400 -32.99 -11.59 45.55
N LYS A 401 -32.01 -12.24 46.18
CA LYS A 401 -32.01 -12.48 47.62
C LYS A 401 -30.95 -11.62 48.24
N ASP A 402 -31.40 -10.59 48.93
CA ASP A 402 -30.57 -9.76 49.78
C ASP A 402 -30.06 -10.59 50.98
N GLN A 403 -28.78 -10.44 51.29
CA GLN A 403 -28.05 -11.11 52.36
C GLN A 403 -28.35 -12.61 52.54
N THR A 404 -27.72 -13.47 51.71
CA THR A 404 -27.70 -14.90 52.03
C THR A 404 -26.70 -15.17 53.16
N ARG A 405 -27.18 -15.23 54.41
CA ARG A 405 -26.45 -15.82 55.57
C ARG A 405 -26.25 -17.33 55.40
N ARG A 406 -25.55 -17.75 54.35
CA ARG A 406 -25.29 -19.17 54.04
C ARG A 406 -23.82 -19.42 53.77
N GLY A 407 -22.96 -19.16 54.75
CA GLY A 407 -21.54 -19.52 54.71
C GLY A 407 -20.87 -19.16 56.02
N SER A 408 -19.69 -19.68 56.30
CA SER A 408 -18.85 -19.21 57.43
C SER A 408 -17.77 -18.30 56.86
N SER A 409 -17.49 -17.16 57.47
CA SER A 409 -16.39 -16.29 57.07
C SER A 409 -15.03 -16.99 57.19
N SER A 410 -14.01 -16.46 56.52
CA SER A 410 -12.61 -16.95 56.60
C SER A 410 -12.03 -16.95 58.02
N SER A 411 -12.65 -16.22 58.96
CA SER A 411 -12.28 -16.20 60.38
C SER A 411 -13.16 -17.09 61.28
N GLY A 412 -14.19 -17.74 60.73
CA GLY A 412 -15.05 -18.69 61.42
C GLY A 412 -15.98 -18.10 62.49
N LYS A 413 -16.04 -16.77 62.64
CA LYS A 413 -16.82 -16.11 63.71
C LYS A 413 -18.19 -15.56 63.28
N ASP A 414 -18.39 -15.29 62.00
CA ASP A 414 -19.65 -14.76 61.45
C ASP A 414 -20.02 -15.43 60.12
N SER A 415 -21.29 -15.28 59.71
CA SER A 415 -21.72 -15.82 58.41
C SER A 415 -21.11 -15.00 57.28
N GLY A 416 -20.58 -15.67 56.24
CA GLY A 416 -20.05 -15.01 55.04
C GLY A 416 -21.17 -14.29 54.29
N GLU A 417 -20.95 -13.01 53.99
CA GLU A 417 -21.90 -12.12 53.29
C GLU A 417 -21.51 -12.05 51.81
N LEU A 418 -22.44 -12.41 50.93
CA LEU A 418 -22.36 -12.20 49.48
C LEU A 418 -23.09 -10.92 49.14
N ASP A 419 -22.55 -10.17 48.18
CA ASP A 419 -23.12 -8.88 47.80
C ASP A 419 -24.48 -9.05 47.10
N ILE A 420 -24.57 -9.88 46.05
CA ILE A 420 -25.85 -10.12 45.35
C ILE A 420 -26.00 -11.59 44.98
N PHE A 421 -27.05 -12.24 45.49
CA PHE A 421 -27.43 -13.60 45.11
C PHE A 421 -28.66 -13.59 44.20
N VAL A 422 -28.52 -14.20 43.02
CA VAL A 422 -29.61 -14.32 42.04
C VAL A 422 -30.10 -15.75 42.00
N SER A 423 -31.40 -15.92 42.21
CA SER A 423 -32.07 -17.21 42.05
C SER A 423 -33.09 -17.20 40.92
N LYS A 424 -33.31 -18.38 40.35
CA LYS A 424 -34.30 -18.64 39.32
C LYS A 424 -35.02 -19.94 39.67
N ASP A 425 -36.36 -19.92 39.69
CA ASP A 425 -37.20 -21.07 40.04
C ASP A 425 -36.82 -21.73 41.38
N GLY A 426 -36.35 -20.92 42.34
CA GLY A 426 -35.90 -21.38 43.65
C GLY A 426 -34.47 -21.96 43.68
N LEU A 427 -33.81 -22.10 42.52
CA LEU A 427 -32.44 -22.59 42.39
C LEU A 427 -31.43 -21.45 42.27
N PRO A 428 -30.17 -21.63 42.75
CA PRO A 428 -29.09 -20.67 42.49
C PRO A 428 -28.86 -20.51 40.99
N PHE A 429 -28.88 -19.26 40.51
CA PHE A 429 -28.61 -18.94 39.11
C PHE A 429 -27.20 -18.34 38.96
N THR A 430 -26.88 -17.30 39.73
CA THR A 430 -25.54 -16.72 39.78
C THR A 430 -25.33 -15.93 41.07
N VAL A 431 -24.08 -15.61 41.35
CA VAL A 431 -23.64 -14.74 42.45
C VAL A 431 -22.85 -13.60 41.84
N ILE A 432 -23.00 -12.40 42.40
CA ILE A 432 -22.18 -11.24 42.05
C ILE A 432 -21.48 -10.80 43.33
N GLU A 433 -20.18 -10.62 43.22
CA GLU A 433 -19.36 -9.91 44.19
C GLU A 433 -18.90 -8.62 43.50
N ALA A 434 -19.28 -7.48 44.05
CA ALA A 434 -18.95 -6.18 43.50
C ALA A 434 -17.83 -5.56 44.33
N MET A 435 -17.05 -4.66 43.71
CA MET A 435 -16.08 -3.89 44.47
C MET A 435 -15.80 -2.54 43.82
N ASN A 436 -15.63 -1.51 44.65
CA ASN A 436 -15.13 -0.22 44.20
C ASN A 436 -13.59 -0.25 44.15
N LEU A 437 -13.00 0.12 43.01
CA LEU A 437 -11.55 0.14 42.82
C LEU A 437 -11.07 1.54 42.39
N ASP A 438 -10.30 2.19 43.25
CA ASP A 438 -9.56 3.41 42.91
C ASP A 438 -8.21 3.11 42.22
N SER A 439 -7.69 1.90 42.42
CA SER A 439 -6.44 1.39 41.84
C SER A 439 -6.34 -0.14 41.96
N LEU A 440 -5.38 -0.78 41.28
CA LEU A 440 -5.16 -2.21 41.36
C LEU A 440 -4.73 -2.62 42.79
N SER A 441 -5.55 -3.43 43.47
CA SER A 441 -5.24 -3.98 44.79
C SER A 441 -5.42 -5.51 44.78
N THR A 442 -4.33 -6.23 44.54
CA THR A 442 -4.34 -7.71 44.51
C THR A 442 -4.87 -8.30 45.81
N SER A 443 -4.56 -7.69 46.96
CA SER A 443 -5.02 -8.16 48.26
C SER A 443 -6.53 -7.98 48.44
N ASN A 444 -7.13 -6.93 47.88
CA ASN A 444 -8.58 -6.73 47.91
C ASN A 444 -9.26 -7.72 46.97
N ILE A 445 -8.80 -7.79 45.72
CA ILE A 445 -9.33 -8.71 44.71
C ILE A 445 -9.32 -10.15 45.22
N ASN A 446 -8.20 -10.60 45.81
CA ASN A 446 -8.12 -11.96 46.37
C ASN A 446 -9.13 -12.19 47.50
N LYS A 447 -9.39 -11.21 48.37
CA LYS A 447 -10.42 -11.36 49.43
C LYS A 447 -11.81 -11.57 48.85
N HIS A 448 -12.17 -10.80 47.82
CA HIS A 448 -13.47 -10.92 47.16
C HIS A 448 -13.58 -12.24 46.37
N LEU A 449 -12.50 -12.67 45.70
CA LEU A 449 -12.45 -14.00 45.07
C LEU A 449 -12.61 -15.12 46.11
N ASP A 450 -11.90 -15.06 47.23
CA ASP A 450 -11.99 -16.04 48.31
C ASP A 450 -13.42 -16.14 48.88
N LYS A 451 -14.15 -15.02 48.97
CA LYS A 451 -15.57 -15.03 49.37
C LYS A 451 -16.40 -15.85 48.40
N ILE A 452 -16.30 -15.59 47.09
CA ILE A 452 -17.02 -16.34 46.04
C ILE A 452 -16.74 -17.84 46.16
N PHE A 453 -15.48 -18.25 46.34
CA PHE A 453 -15.09 -19.66 46.39
C PHE A 453 -15.46 -20.37 47.70
N SER A 454 -15.34 -19.69 48.85
CA SER A 454 -15.63 -20.27 50.18
C SER A 454 -17.08 -20.80 50.33
N LEU A 455 -17.99 -20.27 49.51
CA LEU A 455 -19.40 -20.65 49.48
C LEU A 455 -19.71 -21.80 48.52
N LEU A 456 -18.91 -21.93 47.47
CA LEU A 456 -19.15 -22.92 46.42
C LEU A 456 -18.60 -24.31 46.79
N ASP A 457 -17.53 -24.39 47.58
CA ASP A 457 -16.86 -25.66 47.91
C ASP A 457 -17.53 -26.48 49.04
N ARG A 458 -18.58 -25.95 49.69
CA ARG A 458 -19.34 -26.71 50.71
C ARG A 458 -20.47 -27.58 50.15
N LYS A 459 -20.81 -27.49 48.86
CA LYS A 459 -21.89 -28.29 48.26
C LYS A 459 -21.49 -29.72 47.84
N ASP A 460 -20.19 -30.01 47.72
CA ASP A 460 -19.71 -31.34 47.32
C ASP A 460 -19.48 -32.32 48.50
N ASN A 461 -19.80 -31.91 49.73
CA ASN A 461 -19.63 -32.73 50.94
C ASN A 461 -20.93 -32.94 51.74
N SER A 462 -22.11 -32.94 51.09
CA SER A 462 -23.38 -33.32 51.72
C SER A 462 -24.14 -34.37 50.95
#